data_AF-A0A6L8GAE3-F1
#
_entry.id   AF-A0A6L8GAE3-F1
#
_cell.length_a   1.000
_cell.length_b   1.000
_cell.length_c   1.000
_cell.angle_alpha   90.00
_cell.angle_beta   90.00
_cell.angle_gamma   90.00
#
_symmetry.space_group_name_H-M   'P 1'
#
loop_
_entity.id
_entity.type
_entity.pdbx_description
1 polymer ?
#
loop_
_entity_poly.entity_id
_entity_poly.type
_entity_poly.pdbx_seq_one_letter_code
_entity_poly.pdbx_strand_id
1 'polypeptide(L)'
;MLPCDGLSAANKTLSRLLPSVDIDPENTRDFMYRINRRCLSRALAGRGEINRLSAWSVIEIARVDIDISLESSPAVRNALEGTACRLELDVNSVPELGSHISSEEAVLLTEELFALASELAANGDIK
;
A
#
# COMPACT_ATOMS: atom_id res chain seq x y z
N MET A 1 0.81 2.22 6.33
CA MET A 1 -0.04 3.43 6.33
C MET A 1 0.82 4.60 6.77
N LEU A 2 0.61 5.76 6.16
CA LEU A 2 1.34 7.00 6.49
C LEU A 2 0.33 8.05 6.98
N PRO A 3 0.36 8.44 8.26
CA PRO A 3 -0.52 9.49 8.79
C PRO A 3 -0.34 10.82 8.05
N CYS A 4 -1.42 11.58 7.92
CA CYS A 4 -1.44 12.87 7.23
C CYS A 4 -2.34 13.86 8.00
N ASP A 5 -1.98 15.14 7.95
CA ASP A 5 -2.73 16.23 8.59
C ASP A 5 -3.94 16.64 7.74
N GLY A 6 -4.88 15.71 7.57
CA GLY A 6 -6.12 15.89 6.81
C GLY A 6 -6.05 15.47 5.34
N LEU A 7 -7.21 15.55 4.68
CA LEU A 7 -7.44 15.04 3.32
C LEU A 7 -6.56 15.72 2.25
N SER A 8 -6.48 17.06 2.24
CA SER A 8 -5.63 17.78 1.28
C SER A 8 -4.14 17.40 1.42
N ALA A 9 -3.65 17.23 2.65
CA ALA A 9 -2.28 16.77 2.90
C ALA A 9 -2.04 15.33 2.44
N ALA A 10 -3.04 14.46 2.62
CA ALA A 10 -2.99 13.08 2.14
C ALA A 10 -2.97 13.03 0.59
N ASN A 11 -3.84 13.77 -0.09
CA ASN A 11 -3.84 13.85 -1.55
C ASN A 11 -2.53 14.43 -2.10
N LYS A 12 -1.96 15.47 -1.46
CA LYS A 12 -0.63 16.00 -1.81
C LYS A 12 0.47 14.94 -1.66
N THR A 13 0.32 14.07 -0.68
CA THR A 13 1.28 12.98 -0.44
C THR A 13 1.14 11.89 -1.50
N LEU A 14 -0.09 11.48 -1.84
CA LEU A 14 -0.31 10.53 -2.95
C LEU A 14 0.14 11.10 -4.30
N SER A 15 -0.07 12.38 -4.58
CA SER A 15 0.39 13.03 -5.82
C SER A 15 1.91 12.92 -6.00
N ARG A 16 2.68 12.99 -4.90
CA ARG A 16 4.14 12.77 -4.92
C ARG A 16 4.52 11.31 -5.13
N LEU A 17 3.79 10.38 -4.50
CA LEU A 17 4.04 8.94 -4.60
C LEU A 17 3.54 8.32 -5.91
N LEU A 18 2.63 9.00 -6.61
CA LEU A 18 2.02 8.55 -7.85
C LEU A 18 2.24 9.59 -8.96
N PRO A 19 3.49 9.83 -9.39
CA PRO A 19 3.81 10.90 -10.35
C PRO A 19 3.17 10.67 -11.74
N SER A 20 2.65 9.46 -12.00
CA SER A 20 1.94 9.13 -13.23
C SER A 20 0.43 9.35 -13.17
N VAL A 21 -0.10 9.77 -12.02
CA VAL A 21 -1.52 10.04 -11.78
C VAL A 21 -1.68 11.50 -11.39
N ASP A 22 -2.54 12.22 -12.10
CA ASP A 22 -2.89 13.59 -11.75
C ASP A 22 -3.97 13.58 -10.65
N ILE A 23 -3.64 14.15 -9.49
CA ILE A 23 -4.54 14.20 -8.31
C ILE A 23 -4.67 15.67 -7.94
N ASP A 24 -5.87 16.24 -8.07
CA ASP A 24 -6.18 17.57 -7.54
C ASP A 24 -6.31 17.50 -6.02
N PRO A 25 -5.36 18.03 -5.22
CA PRO A 25 -5.39 17.80 -3.79
C PRO A 25 -6.47 18.58 -3.05
N GLU A 26 -6.99 19.66 -3.64
CA GLU A 26 -7.97 20.54 -3.02
C GLU A 26 -9.41 20.11 -3.34
N ASN A 27 -9.63 19.49 -4.50
CA ASN A 27 -10.98 19.09 -4.95
C ASN A 27 -11.22 17.57 -4.92
N THR A 28 -10.19 16.74 -4.74
CA THR A 28 -10.35 15.27 -4.61
C THR A 28 -10.88 14.91 -3.22
N ARG A 29 -12.12 14.40 -3.17
CA ARG A 29 -12.76 13.96 -1.91
C ARG A 29 -12.54 12.49 -1.59
N ASP A 30 -12.43 11.67 -2.62
CA ASP A 30 -12.17 10.23 -2.51
C ASP A 30 -11.18 9.85 -3.61
N PHE A 31 -10.22 9.00 -3.26
CA PHE A 31 -9.17 8.56 -4.17
C PHE A 31 -8.82 7.10 -3.92
N MET A 32 -8.88 6.31 -4.99
CA MET A 32 -8.40 4.94 -5.04
C MET A 32 -7.71 4.72 -6.39
N TYR A 33 -6.43 4.38 -6.36
CA TYR A 33 -5.65 4.00 -7.54
C TYR A 33 -5.07 2.61 -7.34
N ARG A 34 -5.32 1.71 -8.30
CA ARG A 34 -4.80 0.34 -8.28
C ARG A 34 -4.15 0.01 -9.60
N ILE A 35 -2.95 -0.53 -9.56
CA ILE A 35 -2.19 -0.93 -10.74
C ILE A 35 -1.46 -2.25 -10.51
N ASN A 36 -1.39 -3.08 -11.55
CA ASN A 36 -0.50 -4.24 -11.62
C ASN A 36 0.60 -3.97 -12.64
N ARG A 37 1.86 -3.88 -12.20
CA ARG A 37 3.01 -3.78 -13.10
C ARG A 37 3.82 -5.07 -13.06
N ARG A 38 3.93 -5.74 -14.21
CA ARG A 38 4.77 -6.91 -14.36
C ARG A 38 6.23 -6.52 -14.59
N CYS A 39 7.16 -7.33 -14.10
CA CYS A 39 8.58 -7.26 -14.46
C CYS A 39 9.19 -8.67 -14.53
N LEU A 40 10.29 -8.82 -15.26
CA LEU A 40 11.05 -10.06 -15.27
C LEU A 40 11.77 -10.24 -13.92
N SER A 41 11.75 -11.45 -13.38
CA SER A 41 12.50 -11.80 -12.17
C SER A 41 14.00 -11.92 -12.49
N ARG A 42 14.83 -11.24 -11.70
CA ARG A 42 16.29 -11.40 -11.75
C ARG A 42 16.71 -12.69 -11.06
N ALA A 43 16.03 -13.06 -9.97
CA ALA A 43 16.31 -14.29 -9.23
C ALA A 43 16.13 -15.56 -10.08
N LEU A 44 15.20 -15.53 -11.04
CA LEU A 44 14.90 -16.65 -11.92
C LEU A 44 15.59 -16.56 -13.29
N ALA A 45 16.62 -15.71 -13.41
CA ALA A 45 17.36 -15.47 -14.65
C ALA A 45 16.45 -15.13 -15.84
N GLY A 46 15.39 -14.35 -15.60
CA GLY A 46 14.42 -13.94 -16.62
C GLY A 46 13.42 -15.00 -17.04
N ARG A 47 13.43 -16.20 -16.44
CA ARG A 47 12.49 -17.31 -16.75
C ARG A 47 11.11 -17.15 -16.12
N GLY A 48 10.92 -16.11 -15.30
CA GLY A 48 9.66 -15.85 -14.60
C GLY A 48 9.34 -14.36 -14.56
N GLU A 49 8.06 -14.07 -14.42
CA GLU A 49 7.54 -12.73 -14.18
C GLU A 49 7.16 -12.57 -12.70
N ILE A 50 7.29 -11.34 -12.22
CA ILE A 50 6.77 -10.89 -10.93
C ILE A 50 5.63 -9.92 -11.21
N ASN A 51 4.49 -10.15 -10.58
CA ASN A 51 3.41 -9.18 -10.49
C ASN A 51 3.68 -8.24 -9.32
N ARG A 52 3.56 -6.93 -9.56
CA ARG A 52 3.58 -5.90 -8.53
C ARG A 52 2.22 -5.22 -8.51
N LEU A 53 1.31 -5.76 -7.74
CA LEU A 53 0.00 -5.17 -7.51
C LEU A 53 0.10 -4.20 -6.35
N SER A 54 -0.26 -2.93 -6.60
CA SER A 54 -0.35 -1.91 -5.56
C SER A 54 -1.70 -1.22 -5.63
N ALA A 55 -2.30 -0.95 -4.46
CA ALA A 55 -3.48 -0.11 -4.32
C ALA A 55 -3.18 1.02 -3.33
N TRP A 56 -3.47 2.24 -3.75
CA TRP A 56 -3.17 3.49 -3.07
C TRP A 56 -4.49 4.22 -2.82
N SER A 57 -4.72 4.62 -1.58
CA SER A 57 -5.94 5.35 -1.20
C SER A 57 -5.69 6.32 -0.06
N VAL A 58 -6.61 7.25 0.13
CA VAL A 58 -6.73 8.01 1.37
C VAL A 58 -7.77 7.34 2.25
N ILE A 59 -7.48 7.22 3.54
CA ILE A 59 -8.41 6.67 4.53
C ILE A 59 -8.62 7.67 5.66
N GLU A 60 -9.82 7.65 6.23
CA GLU A 60 -10.15 8.31 7.47
C GLU A 60 -10.20 7.27 8.60
N ILE A 61 -9.52 7.57 9.69
CA ILE A 61 -9.39 6.73 10.87
C ILE A 61 -10.17 7.40 11.98
N ALA A 62 -11.24 6.77 12.44
CA ALA A 62 -11.99 7.19 13.61
C ALA A 62 -11.71 6.22 14.76
N ARG A 63 -11.12 6.71 15.85
CA ARG A 63 -11.01 5.95 17.10
C ARG A 63 -12.14 6.38 18.03
N VAL A 64 -12.99 5.42 18.40
CA VAL A 64 -14.08 5.62 19.37
C VAL A 64 -13.67 5.00 20.69
N ASP A 65 -13.47 5.83 21.72
CA ASP A 65 -13.25 5.36 23.09
C ASP A 65 -14.61 5.25 23.79
N ILE A 66 -14.98 4.03 24.18
CA ILE A 66 -16.23 3.72 24.90
C ILE A 66 -15.89 3.55 26.38
N ASP A 67 -16.40 4.46 27.22
CA ASP A 67 -16.31 4.35 28.68
C ASP A 67 -17.49 3.51 29.20
N ILE A 68 -17.21 2.33 29.76
CA ILE A 68 -18.23 1.44 30.33
C ILE A 68 -18.15 1.54 31.86
N SER A 69 -18.83 2.55 32.42
CA SER A 69 -19.05 2.67 33.86
C SER A 69 -20.38 2.02 34.26
N LEU A 70 -20.37 1.21 35.34
CA LEU A 70 -21.55 0.49 35.84
C LEU A 70 -22.68 1.39 36.38
N GLU A 71 -22.42 2.68 36.58
CA GLU A 71 -23.35 3.63 37.22
C GLU A 71 -23.89 4.73 36.29
N SER A 72 -23.50 4.76 35.01
CA SER A 72 -23.98 5.77 34.05
C SER A 72 -24.08 5.22 32.63
N SER A 73 -24.93 5.83 31.79
CA SER A 73 -25.00 5.48 30.37
C SER A 73 -23.62 5.61 29.72
N PRO A 74 -23.22 4.66 28.85
CA PRO A 74 -21.94 4.70 28.17
C PRO A 74 -21.81 6.04 27.43
N ALA A 75 -20.77 6.81 27.78
CA ALA A 75 -20.47 8.07 27.14
C ALA A 75 -19.35 7.84 26.11
N VAL A 76 -19.62 8.21 24.85
CA VAL A 76 -18.57 8.27 23.83
C VAL A 76 -17.68 9.46 24.17
N ARG A 77 -16.43 9.21 24.53
CA ARG A 77 -15.44 10.28 24.70
C ARG A 77 -14.69 10.45 23.39
N ASN A 78 -14.70 11.68 22.87
CA ASN A 78 -13.90 12.22 21.77
C ASN A 78 -13.44 11.21 20.70
N ALA A 79 -14.05 11.25 19.52
CA ALA A 79 -13.49 10.54 18.37
C ALA A 79 -12.17 11.21 17.97
N LEU A 80 -11.06 10.47 18.06
CA LEU A 80 -9.83 10.89 17.38
C LEU A 80 -10.03 10.60 15.90
N GLU A 81 -10.20 11.66 15.12
CA GLU A 81 -10.23 11.62 13.67
C GLU A 81 -8.81 11.81 13.14
N GLY A 82 -8.37 10.90 12.30
CA GLY A 82 -7.10 10.98 11.59
C GLY A 82 -7.30 10.69 10.12
N THR A 83 -6.39 11.20 9.29
CA THR A 83 -6.33 10.83 7.87
C THR A 83 -5.00 10.13 7.62
N ALA A 84 -4.97 9.16 6.71
CA ALA A 84 -3.74 8.50 6.30
C ALA A 84 -3.74 8.14 4.83
N CYS A 85 -2.56 8.12 4.22
CA CYS A 85 -2.33 7.42 2.97
C CYS A 85 -2.19 5.92 3.27
N ARG A 86 -2.99 5.10 2.59
CA ARG A 86 -2.93 3.64 2.67
C ARG A 86 -2.33 3.08 1.39
N LEU A 87 -1.39 2.17 1.59
CA LEU A 87 -0.81 1.33 0.55
C LEU A 87 -1.14 -0.12 0.91
N GLU A 88 -1.77 -0.82 -0.02
CA GLU A 88 -1.95 -2.26 -0.01
C GLU A 88 -1.09 -2.86 -1.13
N LEU A 89 -0.26 -3.84 -0.79
CA LEU A 89 0.69 -4.45 -1.71
C LEU A 89 0.46 -5.95 -1.81
N ASP A 90 0.54 -6.45 -3.03
CA ASP A 90 0.64 -7.86 -3.36
C ASP A 90 1.73 -8.03 -4.42
N VAL A 91 2.90 -8.52 -3.99
CA VAL A 91 4.06 -8.77 -4.85
C VAL A 91 4.31 -10.27 -4.88
N ASN A 92 4.10 -10.89 -6.03
CA ASN A 92 4.14 -12.34 -6.20
C ASN A 92 4.78 -12.74 -7.53
N SER A 93 5.34 -13.94 -7.60
CA SER A 93 5.75 -14.56 -8.85
C SER A 93 4.55 -15.15 -9.59
N VAL A 94 4.58 -15.14 -10.93
CA VAL A 94 3.53 -15.75 -11.74
C VAL A 94 3.57 -17.29 -11.57
N PRO A 95 2.42 -17.98 -11.41
CA PRO A 95 2.35 -19.43 -11.16
C PRO A 95 2.92 -20.33 -12.26
N GLU A 96 3.23 -19.79 -13.44
CA GLU A 96 3.65 -20.54 -14.64
C GLU A 96 5.13 -20.95 -14.63
N LEU A 97 5.82 -20.72 -13.52
CA LEU A 97 7.14 -21.29 -13.30
C LEU A 97 7.01 -22.81 -13.25
N GLY A 98 7.43 -23.49 -14.34
CA GLY A 98 7.52 -24.94 -14.39
C GLY A 98 8.20 -25.52 -13.14
N SER A 99 7.99 -26.82 -12.90
CA SER A 99 8.13 -27.51 -11.60
C SER A 99 9.50 -27.53 -10.89
N HIS A 100 10.46 -26.67 -11.22
CA HIS A 100 11.78 -26.64 -10.58
C HIS A 100 12.24 -25.21 -10.29
N ILE A 101 11.80 -24.69 -9.15
CA ILE A 101 12.51 -23.64 -8.41
C ILE A 101 13.42 -24.37 -7.44
N SER A 102 14.73 -24.20 -7.58
CA SER A 102 15.69 -24.72 -6.60
C SER A 102 15.57 -23.98 -5.28
N SER A 103 16.06 -24.57 -4.18
CA SER A 103 16.04 -23.90 -2.88
C SER A 103 16.79 -22.56 -2.88
N GLU A 104 17.87 -22.45 -3.67
CA GLU A 104 18.64 -21.22 -3.83
C GLU A 104 17.82 -20.15 -4.57
N GLU A 105 17.17 -20.52 -5.68
CA GLU A 105 16.27 -19.62 -6.41
C GLU A 105 15.07 -19.17 -5.56
N ALA A 106 14.55 -20.03 -4.69
CA ALA A 106 13.46 -19.67 -3.80
C ALA A 106 13.87 -18.59 -2.77
N VAL A 107 15.09 -18.67 -2.23
CA VAL A 107 15.65 -17.66 -1.32
C VAL A 107 15.84 -16.35 -2.07
N LEU A 108 16.50 -16.38 -3.23
CA LEU A 108 16.74 -15.19 -4.04
C LEU A 108 15.44 -14.53 -4.52
N LEU A 109 14.44 -15.33 -4.89
CA LEU A 109 13.13 -14.83 -5.29
C LEU A 109 12.44 -14.15 -4.10
N THR A 110 12.48 -14.75 -2.91
CA THR A 110 11.89 -14.16 -1.71
C THR A 110 12.53 -12.80 -1.40
N GLU A 111 13.86 -12.71 -1.45
CA GLU A 111 14.60 -11.45 -1.29
C GLU A 111 14.20 -10.41 -2.35
N GLU A 112 14.08 -10.83 -3.61
CA GLU A 112 13.63 -9.97 -4.71
C GLU A 112 12.21 -9.42 -4.49
N LEU A 113 11.27 -10.28 -4.05
CA LEU A 113 9.90 -9.86 -3.74
C LEU A 113 9.86 -8.84 -2.59
N PHE A 114 10.64 -9.06 -1.52
CA PHE A 114 10.74 -8.11 -0.40
C PHE A 114 11.38 -6.78 -0.83
N ALA A 115 12.43 -6.82 -1.66
CA ALA A 115 13.07 -5.62 -2.17
C ALA A 115 12.09 -4.77 -3.00
N LEU A 116 11.33 -5.39 -3.90
CA LEU A 116 10.32 -4.72 -4.72
C LEU A 116 9.20 -4.12 -3.87
N ALA A 117 8.71 -4.86 -2.86
CA ALA A 117 7.69 -4.34 -1.95
C ALA A 117 8.21 -3.13 -1.14
N SER A 118 9.46 -3.20 -0.66
CA SER A 118 10.10 -2.12 0.09
C SER A 118 10.31 -0.87 -0.76
N GLU A 119 10.75 -1.05 -2.02
CA GLU A 119 10.93 0.04 -2.97
C GLU A 119 9.61 0.77 -3.26
N LEU A 120 8.54 0.03 -3.54
CA LEU A 120 7.21 0.61 -3.75
C LEU A 120 6.72 1.36 -2.51
N ALA A 121 6.88 0.80 -1.31
CA ALA A 121 6.46 1.44 -0.08
C ALA A 121 7.24 2.73 0.24
N ALA A 122 8.53 2.77 -0.09
CA ALA A 122 9.39 3.92 0.17
C ALA A 122 9.20 5.04 -0.87
N ASN A 123 9.06 4.66 -2.14
CA ASN A 123 9.21 5.59 -3.26
C ASN A 123 7.93 5.83 -4.05
N GLY A 124 6.87 5.04 -3.86
CA GLY A 124 5.65 5.12 -4.64
C GLY A 124 5.65 4.27 -5.91
N ASP A 125 4.67 4.48 -6.79
CA ASP A 125 4.60 3.84 -8.12
C ASP A 125 5.51 4.56 -9.11
N ILE A 126 6.82 4.38 -8.96
CA ILE A 126 7.81 4.83 -9.94
C ILE A 126 7.86 3.83 -11.10
N LYS A 127 7.80 4.37 -12.33
CA LYS A 127 7.81 3.59 -13.58
C LYS A 127 9.14 2.87 -13.79
#